data_AF-A0A838W5P3-F1
#
_entry.id   AF-A0A838W5P3-F1
#
_cell.length_a   1.000
_cell.length_b   1.000
_cell.length_c   1.000
_cell.angle_alpha   90.00
_cell.angle_beta   90.00
_cell.angle_gamma   90.00
#
_symmetry.space_group_name_H-M   'P 1'
#
loop_
_entity.id
_entity.type
_entity.pdbx_description
1 polymer ?
#
loop_
_entity_poly.entity_id
_entity_poly.type
_entity_poly.pdbx_seq_one_letter_code
_entity_poly.pdbx_strand_id
1 'polypeptide(L)' 'MTVAAGSAFANPLRLIAGAIGLEWEQVVLMQISPCGVTRLALHPNKGHLLCLNDTAHLEPRRGSVG' A
#
# COMPACT_ATOMS: atom_id res chain seq x y z
N MET A 1 14.88 5.09 -6.98
CA MET A 1 15.14 3.86 -6.20
C MET A 1 13.81 3.26 -5.84
N THR A 2 13.46 2.10 -6.42
CA THR A 2 12.22 1.37 -6.10
C THR A 2 12.61 0.28 -5.11
N VAL A 3 12.19 0.42 -3.85
CA VAL A 3 12.47 -0.60 -2.83
C VAL A 3 11.40 -1.67 -2.96
N ALA A 4 11.73 -2.78 -3.64
CA ALA A 4 10.94 -3.99 -3.56
C ALA A 4 11.20 -4.62 -2.18
N ALA A 5 10.25 -4.49 -1.27
CA ALA A 5 10.33 -5.08 0.05
C ALA A 5 10.21 -6.61 -0.07
N GLY A 6 11.34 -7.28 -0.28
CA GLY A 6 11.50 -8.72 -0.13
C GLY A 6 11.65 -9.10 1.35
N SER A 7 10.70 -9.90 1.82
CA SER A 7 10.79 -10.82 2.98
C SER A 7 11.27 -10.30 4.34
N ALA A 8 10.32 -9.87 5.18
CA ALA A 8 10.14 -10.33 6.56
C ALA A 8 8.78 -9.80 7.06
N PHE A 9 8.06 -10.58 7.88
CA PHE A 9 6.67 -10.39 8.34
C PHE A 9 6.43 -9.12 9.20
N ALA A 10 6.86 -7.94 8.77
CA ALA A 10 6.29 -6.69 9.26
C ALA A 10 4.92 -6.55 8.59
N ASN A 11 3.83 -6.64 9.37
CA ASN A 11 2.49 -6.37 8.87
C ASN A 11 2.54 -5.07 8.04
N PRO A 12 2.29 -5.11 6.71
CA PRO A 12 2.47 -3.95 5.84
C PRO A 12 1.62 -2.76 6.31
N LEU A 13 0.50 -3.04 6.97
CA LEU A 13 -0.34 -2.05 7.61
C LEU A 13 0.38 -1.31 8.75
N ARG A 14 1.19 -2.00 9.57
CA ARG A 14 2.02 -1.35 10.61
C ARG A 14 3.04 -0.40 10.00
N LEU A 15 3.67 -0.80 8.90
CA LEU A 15 4.67 0.00 8.23
C LEU A 15 4.05 1.26 7.60
N ILE A 16 2.90 1.11 6.94
CA ILE A 16 2.13 2.23 6.40
C ILE A 16 1.70 3.16 7.52
N ALA A 17 1.08 2.62 8.58
CA ALA A 17 0.59 3.40 9.71
C ALA A 17 1.69 4.21 10.39
N GLY A 18 2.83 3.58 10.69
CA GLY A 18 3.98 4.26 11.27
C GLY A 18 4.55 5.34 10.33
N ALA A 19 4.53 5.12 9.02
CA ALA A 19 5.02 6.10 8.06
C ALA A 19 4.16 7.37 8.02
N ILE A 20 2.84 7.26 8.17
CA ILE A 20 1.91 8.40 8.08
C ILE A 20 1.41 8.91 9.44
N GLY A 21 1.91 8.34 10.54
CA GLY A 21 1.60 8.76 11.90
C GLY A 21 0.18 8.40 12.34
N LEU A 22 -0.33 7.24 11.93
CA LEU A 22 -1.63 6.74 12.38
C LEU A 22 -1.51 5.89 13.65
N GLU A 23 -2.53 6.01 14.51
CA GLU A 23 -2.73 5.14 15.66
C GLU A 23 -3.20 3.75 15.22
N TRP A 24 -2.87 2.70 15.98
CA TRP A 24 -3.19 1.31 15.61
C TRP A 24 -4.69 1.07 15.41
N GLU A 25 -5.54 1.79 16.13
CA GLU A 25 -7.00 1.75 15.99
C GLU A 25 -7.47 2.23 14.61
N GLN A 26 -6.76 3.19 14.01
CA GLN A 26 -7.05 3.72 12.67
C GLN A 26 -6.58 2.76 11.57
N VAL A 27 -5.64 1.86 11.88
CA VAL A 27 -5.11 0.86 10.96
C VAL A 27 -6.11 -0.25 10.66
N VAL A 28 -7.02 -0.54 11.59
CA VAL A 28 -8.06 -1.58 11.44
C VAL A 28 -9.02 -1.26 10.28
N LEU A 29 -9.10 0.01 9.86
CA LEU A 29 -9.91 0.44 8.71
C LEU A 29 -9.20 0.23 7.35
N MET A 30 -7.93 -0.15 7.33
CA MET A 30 -7.16 -0.32 6.10
C MET A 30 -7.16 -1.78 5.63
N GLN A 31 -7.69 -2.03 4.44
CA GLN A 31 -7.66 -3.34 3.78
C GLN A 31 -6.68 -3.31 2.61
N ILE A 32 -5.75 -4.27 2.59
CA ILE A 32 -4.79 -4.46 1.49
C ILE A 32 -5.09 -5.80 0.83
N SER A 33 -5.34 -5.77 -0.46
CA SER A 33 -5.55 -6.94 -1.29
C SER A 33 -4.21 -7.53 -1.73
N PRO A 34 -4.14 -8.85 -2.01
CA PRO A 34 -2.99 -9.42 -2.69
C PRO A 34 -2.67 -8.62 -3.97
N CYS A 35 -1.39 -8.33 -4.18
CA CYS A 35 -0.89 -7.57 -5.34
C CYS A 35 -1.38 -6.11 -5.43
N GLY A 36 -2.08 -5.57 -4.44
CA GLY A 36 -2.42 -4.15 -4.39
C GLY A 36 -1.18 -3.28 -4.19
N VAL A 37 -1.05 -2.21 -4.97
CA VAL A 37 0.08 -1.29 -4.90
C VAL A 37 -0.24 -0.14 -3.94
N THR A 38 0.59 0.05 -2.92
CA THR A 38 0.48 1.19 -2.00
C THR A 38 1.65 2.14 -2.23
N ARG A 39 1.39 3.44 -2.32
CA ARG A 39 2.40 4.49 -2.55
C ARG A 39 2.42 5.49 -1.40
N LEU A 40 3.61 5.74 -0.89
CA LEU A 40 3.88 6.65 0.22
C LEU A 40 4.92 7.69 -0.25
N ALA A 41 4.68 8.96 0.06
CA ALA A 41 5.70 10.00 -0.02
C ALA A 41 6.25 10.25 1.40
N LEU A 42 7.54 10.03 1.61
CA LEU A 42 8.19 10.27 2.89
C LEU A 42 8.85 11.65 2.86
N HIS A 43 8.37 12.58 3.69
CA HIS A 43 9.08 13.81 4.01
C HIS A 43 9.80 13.66 5.36
N PRO A 44 10.85 14.46 5.64
CA PRO A 44 11.67 14.34 6.85
C PRO A 44 10.88 14.29 8.16
N ASN A 45 9.71 14.94 8.21
CA ASN A 45 8.88 15.06 9.41
C ASN A 45 7.49 14.42 9.28
N LYS A 46 7.12 13.90 8.10
CA LYS A 46 5.77 13.36 7.87
C LYS A 46 5.70 12.49 6.60
N GLY A 47 5.14 11.29 6.70
CA GLY A 47 4.72 10.55 5.52
C GLY A 47 3.33 10.97 5.04
N HIS A 48 3.14 10.94 3.74
CA HIS A 48 1.85 11.15 3.08
C HIS A 48 1.48 9.90 2.29
N LEU A 49 0.28 9.39 2.53
CA LEU A 49 -0.30 8.31 1.74
C LEU A 49 -0.79 8.89 0.41
N LEU A 50 -0.13 8.51 -0.67
CA LEU A 50 -0.52 8.95 -2.02
C LEU A 50 -1.56 8.01 -2.62
N CYS A 51 -1.43 6.72 -2.32
CA CYS A 51 -2.30 5.70 -2.85
C CYS A 51 -2.29 4.49 -1.91
N LEU A 52 -3.46 3.92 -1.65
CA LEU A 52 -3.63 2.72 -0.84
C LEU A 52 -4.28 1.65 -1.71
N ASN A 53 -3.65 0.47 -1.78
CA ASN A 53 -4.23 -0.71 -2.41
C ASN A 53 -4.70 -0.53 -3.87
N ASP A 54 -3.88 0.10 -4.71
CA ASP A 54 -4.16 0.25 -6.15
C ASP A 54 -4.12 -1.12 -6.87
N THR A 55 -5.26 -1.53 -7.39
CA THR A 55 -5.45 -2.75 -8.17
C THR A 55 -5.76 -2.45 -9.64
N ALA A 56 -5.67 -1.20 -10.11
CA ALA A 56 -6.01 -0.84 -11.49
C ALA A 56 -5.14 -1.56 -12.53
N HIS A 57 -3.91 -1.94 -12.15
CA HIS A 57 -3.01 -2.75 -12.97
C HIS A 57 -3.38 -4.24 -13.04
N LEU A 58 -4.25 -4.71 -12.14
CA LEU A 58 -4.77 -6.08 -12.08
C LEU A 58 -6.12 -6.24 -12.76
N GLU A 59 -6.74 -5.15 -13.23
CA GLU A 59 -7.93 -5.22 -14.08
C GLU A 59 -7.65 -6.26 -15.18
N PRO A 60 -8.47 -7.31 -15.30
CA PRO A 60 -8.30 -8.27 -16.37
C PRO A 60 -8.37 -7.45 -17.66
N ARG A 61 -7.32 -7.48 -18.47
CA ARG A 61 -7.44 -7.01 -19.85
C ARG A 61 -8.67 -7.72 -20.38
N ARG A 62 -9.72 -6.96 -20.67
CA ARG A 62 -10.93 -7.45 -21.31
C ARG A 62 -10.48 -7.91 -22.70
N GLY A 63 -9.86 -9.08 -22.74
CA GLY A 63 -9.52 -9.78 -23.95
C GLY A 63 -10.85 -10.10 -24.58
N SER A 64 -11.17 -9.35 -25.63
CA SER A 64 -11.86 -9.83 -26.82
C SER A 64 -12.27 -11.29 -26.73
N VAL A 65 -13.45 -11.56 -26.16
CA VAL A 65 -14.23 -12.73 -26.56
C VAL A 65 -15.02 -12.24 -27.76
N GLY A 66 -14.41 -12.40 -28.93
CA GLY A 66 -15.01 -12.31 -30.25
C GLY A 66 -14.82 -13.63 -30.95
#